data_AF-A0A3D3E6G6-F1
#
_entry.id   AF-A0A3D3E6G6-F1
#
_cell.length_a   1.000
_cell.length_b   1.000
_cell.length_c   1.000
_cell.angle_alpha   90.00
_cell.angle_beta   90.00
_cell.angle_gamma   90.00
#
_symmetry.space_group_name_H-M   'P 1'
#
loop_
_entity.id
_entity.type
_entity.pdbx_description
1 polymer ?
#
loop_
_entity_poly.entity_id
_entity_poly.type
_entity_poly.pdbx_seq_one_letter_code
_entity_poly.pdbx_strand_id
1 'polypeptide(L)'
;MVRLVVLIFVVISFLSACTSMPSSEQYDPRSVQSYEDTSKNNNELLRLDEGKHHPAIQFLLSQAEEARQQGDNRQALSYLDQARQIQPRNSAILYRLAWLNYQKGDLSQTQQLLQRAKLYLNSDKVLQQRVTSLQNSIDAKLGF
;
A
#
# COMPACT_ATOMS: atom_id res chain seq x y z
N MET A 1 55.64 -29.69 1.21
CA MET A 1 54.96 -29.06 2.37
C MET A 1 54.41 -27.66 2.06
N VAL A 2 54.04 -27.37 0.80
CA VAL A 2 53.52 -26.05 0.39
C VAL A 2 52.02 -26.11 0.03
N ARG A 3 51.49 -27.29 -0.35
CA ARG A 3 50.05 -27.49 -0.64
C ARG A 3 49.14 -27.43 0.60
N LEU A 4 49.67 -27.74 1.80
CA LEU A 4 48.88 -27.74 3.04
C LEU A 4 48.66 -26.33 3.61
N VAL A 5 49.58 -25.39 3.34
CA VAL A 5 49.47 -23.99 3.79
C VAL A 5 48.43 -23.22 2.96
N VAL A 6 48.30 -23.53 1.66
CA VAL A 6 47.32 -22.87 0.78
C VAL A 6 45.88 -23.29 1.12
N LEU A 7 45.66 -24.54 1.53
CA LEU A 7 44.33 -25.04 1.89
C LEU A 7 43.80 -24.41 3.19
N ILE A 8 44.67 -24.06 4.14
CA ILE A 8 44.28 -23.41 5.39
C ILE A 8 43.85 -21.94 5.16
N PHE A 9 44.47 -21.23 4.22
CA PHE A 9 44.10 -19.85 3.91
C PHE A 9 42.78 -19.71 3.15
N VAL A 10 42.41 -20.70 2.33
CA VAL A 10 41.14 -20.69 1.57
C VAL A 10 39.92 -20.92 2.47
N VAL A 11 40.08 -21.61 3.59
CA VAL A 11 38.97 -21.94 4.51
C VAL A 11 38.61 -20.78 5.45
N ILE A 12 39.49 -19.81 5.66
CA ILE A 12 39.26 -18.67 6.58
C ILE A 12 38.48 -17.52 5.89
N SER A 13 38.37 -17.51 4.57
CA SER A 13 37.65 -16.46 3.82
C SER A 13 36.13 -16.67 3.67
N PHE A 14 35.56 -17.75 4.25
CA PHE A 14 34.13 -18.06 4.14
C PHE A 14 33.34 -17.93 5.45
N LEU A 15 33.89 -17.28 6.48
CA LEU A 15 33.17 -16.99 7.74
C LEU A 15 32.70 -15.53 7.89
N SER A 16 32.47 -14.81 6.80
CA SER A 16 31.53 -13.68 6.84
C SER A 16 30.11 -14.23 6.74
N ALA A 17 29.68 -14.85 7.84
CA ALA A 17 28.28 -15.02 8.15
C ALA A 17 27.65 -13.62 8.24
N CYS A 18 27.04 -13.15 7.15
CA CYS A 18 25.96 -12.19 7.25
C CYS A 18 24.77 -12.90 7.88
N THR A 19 24.80 -13.08 9.20
CA THR A 19 23.58 -13.25 9.99
C THR A 19 22.90 -11.88 10.07
N SER A 20 22.31 -11.42 8.97
CA SER A 20 21.22 -10.47 9.08
C SER A 20 20.03 -11.27 9.58
N MET A 21 19.94 -11.43 10.90
CA MET A 21 18.68 -11.78 11.54
C MET A 21 17.64 -10.80 10.98
N PRO A 22 16.55 -11.26 10.34
CA PRO A 22 15.38 -10.41 10.30
C PRO A 22 14.98 -10.31 11.77
N SER A 23 15.15 -9.13 12.36
CA SER A 23 14.37 -8.78 13.53
C SER A 23 12.94 -9.12 13.15
N SER A 24 12.37 -10.14 13.80
CA SER A 24 10.93 -10.25 13.91
C SER A 24 10.52 -8.94 14.59
N GLU A 25 10.23 -7.92 13.79
CA GLU A 25 9.47 -6.79 14.25
C GLU A 25 8.18 -7.43 14.72
N GLN A 26 8.12 -7.61 16.02
CA GLN A 26 6.90 -7.78 16.74
C GLN A 26 6.02 -6.64 16.25
N TYR A 27 5.05 -6.99 15.40
CA TYR A 27 3.97 -6.11 15.02
C TYR A 27 3.29 -5.72 16.32
N ASP A 28 3.78 -4.63 16.91
CA ASP A 28 3.18 -3.99 18.05
C ASP A 28 2.17 -3.01 17.48
N PRO A 29 0.86 -3.32 17.52
CA PRO A 29 -0.17 -2.41 17.04
C PRO A 29 -0.20 -1.09 17.81
N ARG A 30 0.68 -0.88 18.81
CA ARG A 30 0.83 0.37 19.57
C ARG A 30 1.93 1.30 19.04
N SER A 31 2.85 0.87 18.16
CA SER A 31 3.91 1.76 17.62
C SER A 31 3.44 2.64 16.46
N VAL A 32 2.28 2.36 15.87
CA VAL A 32 1.62 3.22 14.86
C VAL A 32 1.02 4.49 15.46
N GLN A 33 1.24 4.76 16.75
CA GLN A 33 0.54 5.80 17.50
C GLN A 33 1.43 6.97 17.94
N SER A 34 2.50 7.26 17.20
CA SER A 34 3.32 8.44 17.44
C SER A 34 3.77 9.14 16.16
N TYR A 35 2.81 9.68 15.42
CA TYR A 35 2.91 10.99 14.77
C TYR A 35 1.50 11.47 14.40
N GLU A 36 0.81 12.10 15.34
CA GLU A 36 -0.27 13.02 14.96
C GLU A 36 0.38 14.28 14.37
N ASP A 37 0.68 14.26 13.06
CA ASP A 37 0.70 15.50 12.28
C ASP A 37 -0.67 15.68 11.63
N THR A 38 -1.62 16.04 12.49
CA THR A 38 -2.97 16.40 12.12
C THR A 38 -2.92 17.77 11.46
N SER A 39 -2.67 17.79 10.14
CA SER A 39 -2.95 18.87 9.16
C SER A 39 -1.74 19.18 8.26
N LYS A 40 -1.70 18.54 7.08
CA LYS A 40 -1.46 19.34 5.87
C LYS A 40 -2.00 18.79 4.56
N ASN A 41 -2.34 17.50 4.42
CA ASN A 41 -2.98 17.01 3.20
C ASN A 41 -3.94 15.83 3.46
N ASN A 42 -5.14 16.12 3.98
CA ASN A 42 -6.26 15.16 3.98
C ASN A 42 -6.66 14.69 2.57
N ASN A 43 -6.09 15.31 1.54
CA ASN A 43 -6.32 15.09 0.12
C ASN A 43 -5.64 13.83 -0.43
N GLU A 44 -4.69 13.25 0.30
CA GLU A 44 -3.97 12.05 -0.12
C GLU A 44 -4.23 10.87 0.84
N LEU A 45 -4.15 9.67 0.27
CA LEU A 45 -4.26 8.41 1.00
C LEU A 45 -2.87 7.99 1.48
N LEU A 46 -2.65 7.94 2.79
CA LEU A 46 -1.35 7.55 3.35
C LEU A 46 -1.24 6.04 3.50
N ARG A 47 -2.31 5.40 4.00
CA ARG A 47 -2.37 3.95 4.21
C ARG A 47 -3.59 3.34 3.55
N LEU A 48 -3.49 2.09 3.09
CA LEU A 48 -4.62 1.36 2.53
C LEU A 48 -5.68 0.96 3.58
N ASP A 49 -5.34 0.94 4.86
CA ASP A 49 -6.19 0.47 5.97
C ASP A 49 -6.76 1.56 6.87
N GLU A 50 -6.54 2.84 6.54
CA GLU A 50 -7.06 3.96 7.32
C GLU A 50 -8.59 4.11 7.23
N GLY A 51 -9.18 4.74 8.25
CA GLY A 51 -10.62 4.93 8.35
C GLY A 51 -11.34 3.77 9.04
N LYS A 52 -12.68 3.87 9.12
CA LYS A 52 -13.51 2.88 9.83
C LYS A 52 -14.17 1.94 8.81
N HIS A 53 -13.85 0.65 8.90
CA HIS A 53 -14.36 -0.39 8.00
C HIS A 53 -14.96 -1.56 8.76
N HIS A 54 -15.79 -2.37 8.09
CA HIS A 54 -16.24 -3.65 8.63
C HIS A 54 -15.01 -4.55 8.94
N PRO A 55 -14.98 -5.34 10.03
CA PRO A 55 -13.77 -6.09 10.42
C PRO A 55 -13.16 -6.96 9.32
N ALA A 56 -13.99 -7.65 8.53
CA ALA A 56 -13.51 -8.44 7.39
C ALA A 56 -12.85 -7.59 6.30
N ILE A 57 -13.37 -6.39 6.04
CA ILE A 57 -12.77 -5.43 5.11
C ILE A 57 -11.48 -4.88 5.70
N GLN A 58 -11.49 -4.49 6.98
CA GLN A 58 -10.32 -3.96 7.67
C GLN A 58 -9.13 -4.92 7.58
N PHE A 59 -9.36 -6.22 7.81
CA PHE A 59 -8.34 -7.24 7.66
C PHE A 59 -7.74 -7.26 6.25
N LEU A 60 -8.57 -7.27 5.20
CA LEU A 60 -8.11 -7.24 3.82
C LEU A 60 -7.36 -5.95 3.48
N LEU A 61 -7.79 -4.81 4.00
CA LEU A 61 -7.10 -3.54 3.79
C LEU A 61 -5.73 -3.52 4.48
N SER A 62 -5.60 -4.08 5.69
CA SER A 62 -4.32 -4.21 6.37
C SER A 62 -3.37 -5.15 5.62
N GLN A 63 -3.88 -6.27 5.08
CA GLN A 63 -3.10 -7.15 4.20
C GLN A 63 -2.68 -6.47 2.90
N ALA A 64 -3.56 -5.65 2.31
CA ALA A 64 -3.23 -4.84 1.15
C ALA A 64 -2.12 -3.83 1.46
N GLU A 65 -2.20 -3.16 2.62
CA GLU A 65 -1.19 -2.22 3.08
C GLU A 65 0.17 -2.88 3.29
N GLU A 66 0.20 -4.04 3.96
CA GLU A 66 1.41 -4.83 4.17
C GLU A 66 2.08 -5.21 2.84
N ALA A 67 1.29 -5.77 1.90
CA ALA A 67 1.78 -6.12 0.57
C ALA A 67 2.32 -4.89 -0.18
N ARG A 68 1.66 -3.74 -0.07
CA ARG A 68 2.12 -2.47 -0.69
C ARG A 68 3.45 -2.02 -0.09
N GLN A 69 3.63 -2.13 1.22
CA GLN A 69 4.88 -1.77 1.90
C GLN A 69 6.04 -2.68 1.51
N GLN A 70 5.75 -3.96 1.21
CA GLN A 70 6.72 -4.91 0.64
C GLN A 70 7.00 -4.65 -0.85
N GLY A 71 6.33 -3.69 -1.48
CA GLY A 71 6.45 -3.39 -2.91
C GLY A 71 5.65 -4.33 -3.81
N ASP A 72 4.90 -5.29 -3.24
CA ASP A 72 4.04 -6.20 -4.01
C ASP A 72 2.68 -5.56 -4.32
N ASN A 73 2.70 -4.64 -5.27
CA ASN A 73 1.50 -3.97 -5.77
C ASN A 73 0.48 -4.94 -6.40
N ARG A 74 0.89 -6.14 -6.84
CA ARG A 74 -0.05 -7.12 -7.40
C ARG A 74 -0.84 -7.79 -6.29
N GLN A 75 -0.17 -8.21 -5.23
CA GLN A 75 -0.81 -8.80 -4.06
C GLN A 75 -1.71 -7.77 -3.36
N ALA A 76 -1.25 -6.52 -3.23
CA ALA A 76 -2.06 -5.43 -2.68
C ALA A 76 -3.37 -5.22 -3.47
N LEU A 77 -3.30 -5.21 -4.81
CA LEU A 77 -4.50 -5.14 -5.66
C LEU A 77 -5.42 -6.35 -5.47
N SER A 78 -4.87 -7.56 -5.30
CA SER A 78 -5.66 -8.76 -5.05
C SER A 78 -6.49 -8.65 -3.76
N TYR A 79 -5.89 -8.17 -2.66
CA TYR A 79 -6.61 -7.96 -1.41
C TYR A 79 -7.68 -6.86 -1.52
N LEU A 80 -7.38 -5.78 -2.23
CA LEU A 80 -8.37 -4.73 -2.50
C LEU A 80 -9.53 -5.23 -3.38
N ASP A 81 -9.27 -6.11 -4.34
CA ASP A 81 -10.31 -6.73 -5.17
C ASP A 81 -11.19 -7.68 -4.36
N GLN A 82 -10.63 -8.44 -3.43
CA GLN A 82 -11.40 -9.24 -2.47
C GLN A 82 -12.29 -8.33 -1.60
N ALA A 83 -11.76 -7.21 -1.11
CA ALA A 83 -12.55 -6.24 -0.35
C ALA A 83 -13.71 -5.66 -1.19
N ARG A 84 -13.47 -5.40 -2.48
CA ARG A 84 -14.51 -4.96 -3.45
C ARG A 84 -15.56 -6.04 -3.69
N GLN A 85 -15.21 -7.33 -3.70
CA GLN A 85 -16.18 -8.41 -3.85
C GLN A 85 -17.16 -8.47 -2.66
N ILE A 86 -16.69 -8.18 -1.45
CA ILE A 86 -17.53 -8.10 -0.24
C ILE A 86 -18.41 -6.85 -0.27
N GLN A 87 -17.88 -5.69 -0.68
CA GLN A 87 -18.62 -4.44 -0.76
C GLN A 87 -18.44 -3.73 -2.12
N PRO A 88 -19.17 -4.14 -3.17
CA PRO A 88 -18.95 -3.67 -4.54
C PRO A 88 -19.35 -2.21 -4.79
N ARG A 89 -20.13 -1.63 -3.87
CA ARG A 89 -20.62 -0.24 -3.91
C ARG A 89 -19.98 0.63 -2.82
N ASN A 90 -18.84 0.23 -2.27
CA ASN A 90 -18.10 1.05 -1.31
C ASN A 90 -17.14 1.99 -2.06
N SER A 91 -17.43 3.28 -2.04
CA SER A 91 -16.63 4.33 -2.69
C SER A 91 -15.21 4.43 -2.15
N ALA A 92 -14.98 4.16 -0.86
CA ALA A 92 -13.64 4.16 -0.29
C ALA A 92 -12.78 3.01 -0.85
N ILE A 93 -13.34 1.82 -1.01
CA ILE A 93 -12.62 0.67 -1.60
C ILE A 93 -12.30 0.95 -3.09
N LEU A 94 -13.27 1.49 -3.83
CA LEU A 94 -13.06 1.87 -5.24
C LEU A 94 -11.99 2.96 -5.39
N TYR A 95 -11.98 3.95 -4.50
CA TYR A 95 -10.94 4.97 -4.44
C TYR A 95 -9.55 4.38 -4.15
N ARG A 96 -9.43 3.44 -3.21
CA ARG A 96 -8.16 2.75 -2.89
C ARG A 96 -7.60 1.99 -4.08
N LEU A 97 -8.45 1.26 -4.80
CA LEU A 97 -8.09 0.60 -6.05
C LEU A 97 -7.63 1.62 -7.10
N ALA A 98 -8.35 2.74 -7.25
CA ALA A 98 -7.98 3.79 -8.19
C ALA A 98 -6.60 4.39 -7.84
N TRP A 99 -6.39 4.75 -6.57
CA TRP A 99 -5.13 5.32 -6.10
C TRP A 99 -3.95 4.37 -6.35
N LEU A 100 -4.10 3.07 -6.07
CA LEU A 100 -3.00 2.12 -6.30
C LEU A 100 -2.71 1.91 -7.80
N ASN A 101 -3.73 1.91 -8.66
CA ASN A 101 -3.54 1.88 -10.12
C ASN A 101 -2.87 3.17 -10.63
N TYR A 102 -3.22 4.32 -10.07
CA TYR A 102 -2.58 5.60 -10.40
C TYR A 102 -1.09 5.59 -10.05
N GLN A 103 -0.72 5.06 -8.88
CA GLN A 103 0.69 4.89 -8.49
C GLN A 103 1.45 3.95 -9.44
N LYS A 104 0.78 2.94 -10.00
CA LYS A 104 1.35 2.04 -11.01
C LYS A 104 1.41 2.66 -12.42
N GLY A 105 0.80 3.82 -12.63
CA GLY A 105 0.72 4.48 -13.93
C GLY A 105 -0.42 4.00 -14.84
N ASP A 106 -1.34 3.14 -14.34
CA ASP A 106 -2.51 2.70 -15.10
C ASP A 106 -3.64 3.74 -14.99
N LEU A 107 -3.52 4.80 -15.79
CA LEU A 107 -4.48 5.91 -15.77
C LEU A 107 -5.87 5.49 -16.26
N SER A 108 -5.96 4.53 -17.19
CA SER A 108 -7.25 4.06 -17.73
C SER A 108 -8.07 3.37 -16.65
N GLN A 109 -7.49 2.40 -15.94
CA GLN A 109 -8.16 1.75 -14.80
C GLN A 109 -8.48 2.75 -13.69
N THR A 110 -7.56 3.67 -13.41
CA THR A 110 -7.77 4.71 -12.41
C THR A 110 -9.04 5.51 -12.72
N GLN A 111 -9.22 5.99 -13.94
CA GLN A 111 -10.40 6.76 -14.35
C GLN A 111 -11.70 5.96 -14.18
N GLN A 112 -11.72 4.70 -14.64
CA GLN A 112 -12.90 3.84 -14.53
C GLN A 112 -13.31 3.62 -13.06
N LEU A 113 -12.33 3.32 -12.20
CA LEU A 113 -12.55 3.11 -10.77
C LEU A 113 -13.01 4.39 -10.07
N LEU A 114 -12.41 5.53 -10.43
CA LEU A 114 -12.74 6.83 -9.83
C LEU A 114 -14.13 7.31 -10.24
N GLN A 115 -14.54 7.07 -11.50
CA GLN A 115 -15.91 7.32 -11.95
C GLN A 115 -16.91 6.49 -11.14
N ARG A 116 -16.62 5.21 -10.91
CA ARG A 116 -17.47 4.35 -10.06
C ARG A 116 -17.48 4.81 -8.60
N ALA A 117 -16.34 5.23 -8.05
CA ALA A 117 -16.26 5.77 -6.70
C ALA A 117 -17.18 7.00 -6.54
N LYS A 118 -17.20 7.89 -7.55
CA LYS A 118 -18.08 9.08 -7.60
C LYS A 118 -19.57 8.73 -7.58
N LEU A 119 -19.98 7.61 -8.17
CA LEU A 119 -21.38 7.18 -8.17
C LEU A 119 -21.87 6.72 -6.79
N TYR A 120 -20.98 6.22 -5.94
CA TYR A 120 -21.31 5.71 -4.60
C TYR A 120 -20.74 6.57 -3.47
N LEU A 121 -20.37 7.81 -3.80
CA LEU A 121 -19.77 8.72 -2.87
C LEU A 121 -20.83 9.20 -1.88
N ASN A 122 -20.51 9.12 -0.59
CA ASN A 122 -21.39 9.54 0.50
C ASN A 122 -20.99 10.95 0.97
N SER A 123 -21.61 11.42 2.06
CA SER A 123 -21.34 12.74 2.66
C SER A 123 -19.99 12.85 3.39
N ASP A 124 -19.08 11.88 3.22
CA ASP A 124 -17.72 11.94 3.78
C ASP A 124 -16.89 12.97 3.01
N LYS A 125 -16.70 14.13 3.63
CA LYS A 125 -15.95 15.26 3.05
C LYS A 125 -14.49 14.91 2.75
N VAL A 126 -13.85 14.08 3.56
CA VAL A 126 -12.45 13.69 3.36
C VAL A 126 -12.34 12.82 2.12
N LEU A 127 -13.24 11.85 1.97
CA LEU A 127 -13.28 11.01 0.77
C LEU A 127 -13.61 11.82 -0.50
N GLN A 128 -14.55 12.76 -0.41
CA GLN A 128 -14.87 13.70 -1.51
C GLN A 128 -13.65 14.48 -1.97
N GLN A 129 -12.90 15.06 -1.03
CA GLN A 129 -11.67 15.81 -1.30
C GLN A 129 -10.64 14.93 -2.00
N ARG A 130 -10.38 13.74 -1.47
CA ARG A 130 -9.43 12.77 -2.04
C ARG A 130 -9.78 12.34 -3.45
N VAL A 131 -11.04 12.03 -3.72
CA VAL A 131 -11.51 11.66 -5.06
C VAL A 131 -11.34 12.83 -6.03
N THR A 132 -11.59 14.06 -5.58
CA THR A 132 -11.41 15.27 -6.40
C THR A 132 -9.93 15.54 -6.67
N SER A 133 -9.08 15.47 -5.65
CA SER A 133 -7.64 15.67 -5.78
C SER A 133 -6.98 14.63 -6.70
N LEU A 134 -7.40 13.37 -6.61
CA LEU A 134 -6.92 12.33 -7.51
C LEU A 134 -7.42 12.56 -8.95
N GLN A 135 -8.67 13.00 -9.14
CA GLN A 135 -9.17 13.35 -10.47
C GLN A 135 -8.32 14.45 -11.12
N ASN A 136 -8.09 15.55 -10.41
CA ASN A 136 -7.30 16.66 -10.93
C ASN A 136 -5.88 16.22 -11.29
N SER A 137 -5.31 15.29 -10.52
CA SER A 137 -3.98 14.74 -10.78
C SER A 137 -3.95 13.88 -12.05
N ILE A 138 -5.02 13.15 -12.34
CA ILE A 138 -5.18 12.40 -13.60
C ILE A 138 -5.32 13.37 -14.78
N ASP A 139 -6.18 14.37 -14.65
CA ASP A 139 -6.46 15.35 -15.71
C ASP A 139 -5.18 16.10 -16.09
N ALA A 140 -4.40 16.52 -15.09
CA ALA A 140 -3.09 17.14 -15.31
C ALA A 140 -2.08 16.21 -16.02
N LYS A 141 -2.08 14.90 -15.72
CA LYS A 141 -1.22 13.93 -16.43
C LYS A 141 -1.65 13.68 -17.87
N LEU A 142 -2.94 13.82 -18.16
CA LEU A 142 -3.51 13.65 -19.49
C LEU A 142 -3.51 14.94 -20.33
N GLY A 143 -3.18 16.08 -19.72
CA GLY A 143 -3.10 17.38 -20.38
C GLY A 143 -4.45 18.06 -20.60
N PHE A 144 -5.44 17.77 -19.74
CA PHE A 144 -6.74 18.46 -19.71
C PHE A 144 -6.73 19.66 -18.77
#